data_AF-A0AAP1E118-F1
#
_entry.id   AF-A0AAP1E118-F1
#
_cell.length_a   1.000
_cell.length_b   1.000
_cell.length_c   1.000
_cell.angle_alpha   90.00
_cell.angle_beta   90.00
_cell.angle_gamma   90.00
#
_symmetry.space_group_name_H-M   'P 1'
#
loop_
_entity.id
_entity.type
_entity.pdbx_description
1 polymer ?
#
loop_
_entity_poly.entity_id
_entity_poly.type
_entity_poly.pdbx_seq_one_letter_code
_entity_poly.pdbx_strand_id
1 'polypeptide(L)'
;MSMIITFFIVILVIALIILLSKYIINKTFFFIELISNYLFRKYKLIVSTGYNPNKKYIRFLKVSEIIFIILTFIFLITTLMWIIKFNTSKYLYIFLISAAIVIFYTIFIGNFNLNIKKQLDKSSYKYVSPIETLIKKIDKESYIYTRMKVLVESWLSFYIHLLIVFILYSFSSLFTDIPNTIRYVFWMSLPFGLASWVYFSTFNSAKQDVRRIMIYIILLIITINKSYEDFKILLNLEGQNKSIDYFSFLILTVFTALDRLLKSVKDDYKNFKDPKKSCKCNKAT
;
A
#
# COMPACT_ATOMS: atom_id res chain seq x y z
N MET A 1 9.60 -25.42 28.06
CA MET A 1 10.40 -24.32 27.48
C MET A 1 9.45 -23.15 27.29
N SER A 2 9.69 -22.02 27.97
CA SER A 2 8.67 -20.98 28.23
C SER A 2 8.09 -20.38 26.96
N MET A 3 6.75 -20.23 26.88
CA MET A 3 6.03 -19.53 25.80
C MET A 3 6.63 -18.16 25.45
N ILE A 4 7.23 -17.51 26.44
CA ILE A 4 7.91 -16.22 26.28
C ILE A 4 9.13 -16.36 25.37
N ILE A 5 9.90 -17.44 25.53
CA ILE A 5 11.09 -17.70 24.71
C ILE A 5 10.69 -17.94 23.26
N THR A 6 9.64 -18.71 23.00
CA THR A 6 9.11 -18.94 21.64
C THR A 6 8.58 -17.66 21.01
N PHE A 7 7.91 -16.79 21.77
CA PHE A 7 7.46 -15.48 21.30
C PHE A 7 8.63 -14.57 20.89
N PHE A 8 9.69 -14.50 21.71
CA PHE A 8 10.89 -13.75 21.37
C PHE A 8 11.62 -14.33 20.15
N ILE A 9 11.67 -15.65 20.00
CA ILE A 9 12.24 -16.30 18.81
C ILE A 9 11.45 -15.92 17.55
N VAL A 10 10.11 -15.93 17.60
CA VAL A 10 9.27 -15.55 16.45
C VAL A 10 9.48 -14.08 16.07
N ILE A 11 9.51 -13.17 17.05
CA ILE A 11 9.82 -11.75 16.81
C ILE A 11 11.21 -11.58 16.21
N LEU A 12 12.21 -12.31 16.72
CA LEU A 12 13.58 -12.29 16.20
C LEU A 12 13.63 -12.76 14.73
N VAL A 13 12.92 -13.85 14.41
CA VAL A 13 12.83 -14.39 13.05
C VAL A 13 12.17 -13.39 12.11
N ILE A 14 11.10 -12.72 12.54
CA ILE A 14 10.44 -11.67 11.74
C ILE A 14 11.35 -10.46 11.55
N ALA A 15 12.02 -10.00 12.61
CA ALA A 15 12.99 -8.91 12.54
C ALA A 15 14.12 -9.26 11.57
N LEU A 16 14.61 -10.51 11.61
CA LEU A 16 15.59 -11.06 10.67
C LEU A 16 15.04 -11.08 9.24
N ILE A 17 13.80 -11.50 9.00
CA ILE A 17 13.17 -11.49 7.66
C ILE A 17 13.06 -10.06 7.13
N ILE A 18 12.67 -9.09 7.97
CA ILE A 18 12.59 -7.68 7.59
C ILE A 18 13.99 -7.12 7.28
N LEU A 19 15.00 -7.45 8.10
CA LEU A 19 16.39 -7.03 7.86
C LEU A 19 16.98 -7.65 6.60
N LEU A 20 16.77 -8.96 6.41
CA LEU A 20 17.24 -9.72 5.25
C LEU A 20 16.54 -9.25 3.98
N SER A 21 15.22 -9.04 4.00
CA SER A 21 14.51 -8.48 2.85
C SER A 21 15.01 -7.10 2.49
N LYS A 22 15.22 -6.20 3.47
CA LYS A 22 15.81 -4.88 3.23
C LYS A 22 17.22 -4.97 2.65
N TYR A 23 18.06 -5.88 3.15
CA TYR A 23 19.40 -6.10 2.64
C TYR A 23 19.38 -6.63 1.20
N ILE A 24 18.56 -7.64 0.91
CA ILE A 24 18.39 -8.22 -0.43
C ILE A 24 17.87 -7.17 -1.41
N ILE A 25 16.84 -6.40 -1.04
CA ILE A 25 16.28 -5.31 -1.85
C ILE A 25 17.35 -4.26 -2.16
N ASN A 26 18.11 -3.80 -1.16
CA ASN A 26 19.17 -2.83 -1.39
C ASN A 26 20.26 -3.38 -2.33
N LYS A 27 20.64 -4.65 -2.16
CA LYS A 27 21.68 -5.28 -2.98
C LYS A 27 21.22 -5.50 -4.43
N THR A 28 19.96 -5.90 -4.65
CA THR A 28 19.39 -6.04 -5.99
C THR A 28 19.27 -4.67 -6.68
N PHE A 29 18.87 -3.63 -5.95
CA PHE A 29 18.81 -2.27 -6.48
C PHE A 29 20.18 -1.78 -6.92
N PHE A 30 21.19 -1.95 -6.06
CA PHE A 30 22.58 -1.62 -6.39
C PHE A 30 23.09 -2.35 -7.64
N PHE A 31 22.75 -3.64 -7.79
CA PHE A 31 23.15 -4.41 -8.96
C PHE A 31 22.48 -3.91 -10.25
N ILE A 32 21.18 -3.58 -10.21
CA ILE A 32 20.46 -3.02 -11.36
C ILE A 32 21.04 -1.65 -11.75
N GLU A 33 21.37 -0.82 -10.76
CA GLU A 33 22.02 0.48 -10.99
C GLU A 33 23.41 0.32 -11.63
N LEU A 34 24.21 -0.66 -11.21
CA LEU A 34 25.49 -0.97 -11.82
C LEU A 34 25.35 -1.30 -13.31
N ILE A 35 24.41 -2.18 -13.67
CA ILE A 35 24.13 -2.53 -15.08
C ILE A 35 23.69 -1.28 -15.85
N SER A 36 22.80 -0.46 -15.27
CA SER A 36 22.33 0.80 -15.86
C SER A 36 23.47 1.77 -16.12
N ASN A 37 24.37 1.96 -15.16
CA ASN A 37 25.55 2.81 -15.28
C ASN A 37 26.52 2.30 -16.36
N TYR A 38 26.74 0.98 -16.40
CA TYR A 38 27.59 0.36 -17.41
C TYR A 38 27.05 0.58 -18.84
N LEU A 39 25.76 0.30 -19.05
CA LEU A 39 25.12 0.50 -20.35
C LEU A 39 25.05 1.98 -20.73
N PHE A 40 24.86 2.87 -19.76
CA PHE A 40 24.90 4.32 -19.99
C PHE A 40 26.27 4.77 -20.49
N ARG A 41 27.37 4.26 -19.93
CA ARG A 41 28.73 4.58 -20.41
C ARG A 41 28.92 4.19 -21.87
N LYS A 42 28.47 3.00 -22.27
CA LYS A 42 28.50 2.56 -23.68
C LYS A 42 27.66 3.46 -24.58
N TYR A 43 26.43 3.75 -24.16
CA TYR A 43 25.53 4.64 -24.90
C TYR A 43 26.11 6.05 -25.07
N LYS A 44 26.72 6.60 -24.02
CA LYS A 44 27.38 7.91 -24.06
C LYS A 44 28.46 7.97 -25.14
N LEU A 45 29.30 6.94 -25.24
CA LEU A 45 30.34 6.85 -26.27
C LEU A 45 29.73 6.90 -27.68
N ILE A 46 28.71 6.08 -27.94
CA ILE A 46 28.01 6.01 -29.24
C ILE A 46 27.33 7.33 -29.60
N VAL A 47 26.74 8.03 -28.62
CA VAL A 47 26.05 9.30 -28.86
C VAL A 47 27.05 10.43 -29.08
N SER A 48 28.16 10.44 -28.33
CA SER A 48 29.19 11.49 -28.41
C SER A 48 29.93 11.56 -29.75
N THR A 49 30.02 10.44 -30.47
CA THR A 49 30.65 10.37 -31.80
C THR A 49 29.72 10.77 -32.94
N GLY A 50 28.43 11.04 -32.67
CA GLY A 50 27.44 11.34 -33.70
C GLY A 50 27.07 12.81 -33.81
N TYR A 51 26.52 13.20 -34.96
CA TYR A 51 25.97 14.54 -35.18
C TYR A 51 24.84 14.86 -34.19
N ASN A 52 24.97 16.00 -33.51
CA ASN A 52 24.01 16.59 -32.58
C ASN A 52 23.60 15.66 -31.39
N PRO A 53 24.54 15.38 -30.45
CA PRO A 53 24.35 14.41 -29.36
C PRO A 53 23.19 14.77 -28.42
N ASN A 54 22.99 16.06 -28.13
CA ASN A 54 21.92 16.53 -27.24
C ASN A 54 20.52 16.19 -27.79
N LYS A 55 20.32 16.27 -29.10
CA LYS A 55 19.05 15.89 -29.73
C LYS A 55 18.76 14.39 -29.60
N LYS A 56 19.80 13.54 -29.69
CA LYS A 56 19.69 12.09 -29.47
C LYS A 56 19.32 11.76 -28.03
N TYR A 57 19.95 12.41 -27.06
CA TYR A 57 19.61 12.28 -25.64
C TYR A 57 18.15 12.67 -25.36
N ILE A 58 17.68 13.81 -25.88
CA ILE A 58 16.28 14.25 -25.71
C ILE A 58 15.30 13.26 -26.34
N ARG A 59 15.61 12.74 -27.55
CA ARG A 59 14.77 11.74 -28.21
C ARG A 59 14.68 10.47 -27.36
N PHE A 60 15.80 9.99 -26.83
CA PHE A 60 15.82 8.84 -25.93
C PHE A 60 14.95 9.07 -24.69
N LEU A 61 15.10 10.21 -24.02
CA LEU A 61 14.28 10.54 -22.85
C LEU A 61 12.79 10.48 -23.17
N LYS A 62 12.34 11.12 -24.28
CA LYS A 62 10.93 11.06 -24.70
C LYS A 62 10.44 9.64 -24.97
N VAL A 63 11.22 8.84 -25.70
CA VAL A 63 10.86 7.44 -26.00
C VAL A 63 10.79 6.62 -24.71
N SER A 64 11.75 6.79 -23.81
CA SER A 64 11.77 6.07 -22.53
C SER A 64 10.56 6.41 -21.64
N GLU A 65 10.13 7.67 -21.59
CA GLU A 65 8.94 8.08 -20.83
C GLU A 65 7.65 7.49 -21.43
N ILE A 66 7.54 7.44 -22.77
CA ILE A 66 6.39 6.82 -23.45
C ILE A 66 6.34 5.32 -23.15
N ILE A 67 7.48 4.61 -23.26
CA ILE A 67 7.54 3.18 -22.96
C ILE A 67 7.22 2.93 -21.48
N PHE A 68 7.67 3.79 -20.57
CA PHE A 68 7.33 3.69 -19.15
C PHE A 68 5.81 3.78 -18.91
N ILE A 69 5.13 4.72 -19.58
CA ILE A 69 3.66 4.85 -19.49
C ILE A 69 2.98 3.57 -20.00
N ILE A 70 3.39 3.06 -21.15
CA ILE A 70 2.82 1.83 -21.75
C ILE A 70 3.01 0.63 -20.81
N LEU A 71 4.22 0.44 -20.28
CA LEU A 71 4.51 -0.64 -19.32
C LEU A 71 3.66 -0.53 -18.06
N THR A 72 3.43 0.69 -17.57
CA THR A 72 2.56 0.95 -16.41
C THR A 72 1.12 0.54 -16.69
N PHE A 73 0.59 0.85 -17.89
CA PHE A 73 -0.74 0.41 -18.31
C PHE A 73 -0.85 -1.11 -18.42
N ILE A 74 0.15 -1.78 -19.03
CA ILE A 74 0.20 -3.25 -19.11
C ILE A 74 0.18 -3.85 -17.70
N PHE A 75 0.98 -3.30 -16.78
CA PHE A 75 1.02 -3.76 -15.39
C PHE A 75 -0.34 -3.62 -14.71
N LEU A 76 -1.01 -2.48 -14.88
CA LEU A 76 -2.34 -2.24 -14.33
C LEU A 76 -3.36 -3.27 -14.85
N ILE A 77 -3.36 -3.57 -16.15
CA ILE A 77 -4.21 -4.61 -16.75
C ILE A 77 -3.89 -5.98 -16.13
N THR A 78 -2.62 -6.36 -16.04
CA THR A 78 -2.25 -7.66 -15.44
C THR A 78 -2.65 -7.77 -13.96
N THR A 79 -2.60 -6.65 -13.23
CA THR A 79 -3.04 -6.56 -11.83
C THR A 79 -4.55 -6.76 -11.72
N LEU A 80 -5.34 -6.06 -12.54
CA LEU A 80 -6.79 -6.24 -12.57
C LEU A 80 -7.19 -7.66 -12.95
N MET A 81 -6.52 -8.26 -13.93
CA MET A 81 -6.78 -9.64 -14.35
C MET A 81 -6.49 -10.65 -13.24
N TRP A 82 -5.44 -10.44 -12.45
CA TRP A 82 -5.15 -11.26 -11.30
C TRP A 82 -6.21 -11.12 -10.20
N ILE A 83 -6.66 -9.89 -9.91
CA ILE A 83 -7.72 -9.65 -8.92
C ILE A 83 -9.02 -10.36 -9.34
N ILE A 84 -9.44 -10.23 -10.61
CA ILE A 84 -10.68 -10.84 -11.12
C ILE A 84 -10.58 -12.37 -11.13
N LYS A 85 -9.40 -12.93 -11.39
CA LYS A 85 -9.19 -14.38 -11.54
C LYS A 85 -8.22 -14.93 -10.48
N PHE A 86 -8.38 -14.50 -9.23
CA PHE A 86 -7.45 -14.80 -8.14
C PHE A 86 -7.23 -16.31 -7.90
N ASN A 87 -8.24 -17.14 -8.13
CA ASN A 87 -8.16 -18.60 -7.95
C ASN A 87 -7.36 -19.32 -9.03
N THR A 88 -6.92 -18.64 -10.10
CA THR A 88 -6.18 -19.26 -11.20
C THR A 88 -4.69 -18.91 -11.10
N SER A 89 -3.86 -19.90 -10.78
CA SER A 89 -2.40 -19.76 -10.58
C SER A 89 -1.67 -19.09 -11.76
N LYS A 90 -2.13 -19.33 -13.01
CA LYS A 90 -1.56 -18.68 -14.22
C LYS A 90 -1.55 -17.15 -14.12
N TYR A 91 -2.61 -16.53 -13.63
CA TYR A 91 -2.69 -15.06 -13.55
C TYR A 91 -1.82 -14.50 -12.42
N LEU A 92 -1.63 -15.26 -11.33
CA LEU A 92 -0.65 -14.92 -10.30
C LEU A 92 0.78 -14.89 -10.88
N TYR A 93 1.18 -15.92 -11.65
CA TYR A 93 2.51 -15.93 -12.28
C TYR A 93 2.71 -14.78 -13.26
N ILE A 94 1.70 -14.47 -14.09
CA ILE A 94 1.75 -13.32 -15.01
C ILE A 94 1.93 -12.01 -14.23
N PHE A 95 1.19 -11.83 -13.14
CA PHE A 95 1.30 -10.65 -12.27
C PHE A 95 2.68 -10.55 -11.60
N LEU A 96 3.21 -11.65 -11.07
CA LEU A 96 4.54 -11.64 -10.43
C LEU A 96 5.65 -11.31 -11.43
N ILE A 97 5.59 -11.87 -12.64
CA ILE A 97 6.54 -11.56 -13.71
C ILE A 97 6.41 -10.11 -14.15
N SER A 98 5.20 -9.60 -14.35
CA SER A 98 4.98 -8.20 -14.75
C SER A 98 5.45 -7.24 -13.66
N ALA A 99 5.21 -7.54 -12.38
CA ALA A 99 5.71 -6.77 -11.24
C ALA A 99 7.24 -6.72 -11.23
N ALA A 100 7.92 -7.86 -11.41
CA ALA A 100 9.38 -7.91 -11.47
C ALA A 100 9.94 -7.08 -12.64
N ILE A 101 9.33 -7.17 -13.82
CA ILE A 101 9.72 -6.37 -15.00
C ILE A 101 9.55 -4.87 -14.72
N VAL A 102 8.43 -4.45 -14.12
CA VAL A 102 8.17 -3.04 -13.80
C VAL A 102 9.18 -2.52 -12.78
N ILE A 103 9.48 -3.28 -11.72
CA ILE A 103 10.47 -2.90 -10.71
C ILE A 103 11.84 -2.73 -11.37
N PHE A 104 12.28 -3.73 -12.14
CA PHE A 104 13.54 -3.68 -12.86
C PHE A 104 13.61 -2.47 -13.79
N TYR A 105 12.59 -2.27 -14.61
CA TYR A 105 12.53 -1.18 -15.58
C TYR A 105 12.53 0.19 -14.90
N THR A 106 11.78 0.35 -13.81
CA THR A 106 11.71 1.61 -13.05
C THR A 106 13.08 2.01 -12.52
N ILE A 107 13.82 1.08 -11.93
CA ILE A 107 15.16 1.34 -11.38
C ILE A 107 16.16 1.56 -12.52
N PHE A 108 16.18 0.65 -13.50
CA PHE A 108 17.14 0.65 -14.59
C PHE A 108 17.01 1.91 -15.47
N ILE A 109 15.80 2.16 -16.00
CA ILE A 109 15.52 3.34 -16.84
C ILE A 109 15.53 4.62 -16.01
N GLY A 110 15.06 4.58 -14.76
CA GLY A 110 15.13 5.72 -13.86
C GLY A 110 16.56 6.23 -13.70
N ASN A 111 17.50 5.35 -13.33
CA ASN A 111 18.91 5.70 -13.22
C ASN A 111 19.53 6.11 -14.57
N PHE A 112 19.18 5.43 -15.66
CA PHE A 112 19.67 5.77 -17.00
C PHE A 112 19.23 7.17 -17.44
N ASN A 113 17.95 7.50 -17.25
CA ASN A 113 17.38 8.80 -17.57
C ASN A 113 17.97 9.91 -16.70
N LEU A 114 18.21 9.65 -15.41
CA LEU A 114 18.91 10.58 -14.52
C LEU A 114 20.31 10.90 -15.03
N ASN A 115 21.06 9.88 -15.48
CA ASN A 115 22.38 10.07 -16.05
C ASN A 115 22.37 10.86 -17.37
N ILE A 116 21.36 10.68 -18.22
CA ILE A 116 21.17 11.51 -19.42
C ILE A 116 20.85 12.96 -19.03
N LYS A 117 19.91 13.19 -18.10
CA LYS A 117 19.56 14.54 -17.63
C LYS A 117 20.79 15.28 -17.11
N LYS A 118 21.62 14.63 -16.29
CA LYS A 118 22.91 15.17 -15.82
C LYS A 118 23.88 15.55 -16.96
N GLN A 119 23.82 14.92 -18.13
CA GLN A 119 24.64 15.33 -19.29
C GLN A 119 24.02 16.54 -20.02
N LEU A 120 22.70 16.59 -20.13
CA LEU A 120 21.99 17.71 -20.76
C LEU A 120 22.08 19.00 -19.92
N ASP A 121 22.06 18.89 -18.60
CA ASP A 121 22.20 20.03 -17.69
C ASP A 121 23.60 20.69 -17.85
N LYS A 122 24.65 19.90 -18.10
CA LYS A 122 26.00 20.42 -18.39
C LYS A 122 26.09 21.23 -19.68
N SER A 123 25.18 21.00 -20.62
CA SER A 123 25.15 21.70 -21.91
C SER A 123 24.07 22.78 -21.97
N SER A 124 23.43 23.13 -20.84
CA SER A 124 22.36 24.14 -20.73
C SER A 124 21.13 23.89 -21.63
N TYR A 125 20.93 22.66 -22.10
CA TYR A 125 19.77 22.27 -22.91
C TYR A 125 18.54 21.99 -22.03
N LYS A 126 17.43 22.68 -22.30
CA LYS A 126 16.15 22.44 -21.60
C LYS A 126 15.43 21.22 -22.18
N TYR A 127 15.24 20.20 -21.35
CA TYR A 127 14.36 19.06 -21.64
C TYR A 127 12.94 19.34 -21.09
N VAL A 128 11.93 19.18 -21.95
CA VAL A 128 10.52 19.21 -21.54
C VAL A 128 10.00 17.78 -21.48
N SER A 129 9.67 17.31 -20.28
CA SER A 129 9.16 15.96 -20.01
C SER A 129 7.67 15.86 -20.35
N PRO A 130 7.26 14.90 -21.21
CA PRO A 130 5.85 14.51 -21.37
C PRO A 130 5.14 14.23 -20.04
N ILE A 131 5.77 13.48 -19.13
CA ILE A 131 5.18 13.15 -17.82
C ILE A 131 5.01 14.42 -16.97
N GLU A 132 6.03 15.28 -16.90
CA GLU A 132 5.95 16.53 -16.13
C GLU A 132 4.87 17.47 -16.68
N THR A 133 4.67 17.48 -17.99
CA THR A 133 3.60 18.25 -18.65
C THR A 133 2.22 17.74 -18.24
N LEU A 134 2.04 16.42 -18.12
CA LEU A 134 0.81 15.82 -17.59
C LEU A 134 0.62 16.16 -16.11
N ILE A 135 1.67 16.05 -15.29
CA ILE A 135 1.61 16.37 -13.85
C ILE A 135 1.26 17.84 -13.62
N LYS A 136 1.78 18.76 -14.44
CA LYS A 136 1.47 20.20 -14.34
C LYS A 136 0.00 20.52 -14.62
N LYS A 137 -0.72 19.65 -15.33
CA LYS A 137 -2.17 19.79 -15.54
C LYS A 137 -3.00 19.27 -14.35
N ILE A 138 -2.39 18.54 -13.42
CA ILE A 138 -3.08 18.04 -12.23
C ILE A 138 -3.19 19.18 -11.22
N ASP A 139 -4.41 19.49 -10.81
CA ASP A 139 -4.67 20.39 -9.70
C ASP A 139 -4.16 19.78 -8.40
N LYS A 140 -3.06 20.32 -7.88
CA LYS A 140 -2.40 19.88 -6.65
C LYS A 140 -3.14 20.33 -5.39
N GLU A 141 -4.03 21.30 -5.49
CA GLU A 141 -4.86 21.76 -4.38
C GLU A 141 -6.20 21.01 -4.32
N SER A 142 -6.51 20.24 -5.37
CA SER A 142 -7.70 19.40 -5.40
C SER A 142 -7.78 18.48 -4.17
N TYR A 143 -9.02 18.28 -3.72
CA TYR A 143 -9.32 17.36 -2.63
C TYR A 143 -8.74 15.96 -2.90
N ILE A 144 -8.96 15.43 -4.11
CA ILE A 144 -8.52 14.08 -4.49
C ILE A 144 -7.00 13.97 -4.39
N TYR A 145 -6.25 14.91 -4.96
CA TYR A 145 -4.78 14.87 -4.90
C TYR A 145 -4.28 14.90 -3.45
N THR A 146 -4.82 15.80 -2.65
CA THR A 146 -4.45 15.96 -1.23
C THR A 146 -4.73 14.69 -0.43
N ARG A 147 -5.88 14.03 -0.65
CA ARG A 147 -6.22 12.76 0.02
C ARG A 147 -5.40 11.58 -0.47
N MET A 148 -5.13 11.50 -1.77
CA MET A 148 -4.28 10.44 -2.35
C MET A 148 -2.85 10.51 -1.80
N LYS A 149 -2.30 11.71 -1.62
CA LYS A 149 -0.99 11.87 -0.97
C LYS A 149 -0.98 11.29 0.44
N VAL A 150 -1.98 11.64 1.25
CA VAL A 150 -2.13 11.13 2.62
C VAL A 150 -2.37 9.61 2.66
N LEU A 151 -3.07 9.07 1.66
CA LEU A 151 -3.31 7.63 1.52
C LEU A 151 -1.98 6.89 1.28
N VAL A 152 -1.14 7.38 0.36
CA VAL A 152 0.18 6.81 0.10
C VAL A 152 1.06 6.86 1.34
N GLU A 153 1.08 7.98 2.06
CA GLU A 153 1.81 8.09 3.34
C GLU A 153 1.31 7.11 4.41
N SER A 154 0.01 6.80 4.40
CA SER A 154 -0.61 5.91 5.40
C SER A 154 -0.43 4.42 5.07
N TRP A 155 -0.15 4.08 3.81
CA TRP A 155 -0.08 2.70 3.32
C TRP A 155 0.96 1.85 4.05
N LEU A 156 2.16 2.40 4.29
CA LEU A 156 3.23 1.65 4.96
C LEU A 156 2.86 1.32 6.41
N SER A 157 2.22 2.27 7.12
CA SER A 157 1.74 2.04 8.48
C SER A 157 0.60 1.01 8.54
N PHE A 158 -0.24 0.97 7.49
CA PHE A 158 -1.30 -0.02 7.34
C PHE A 158 -0.74 -1.41 7.07
N TYR A 159 0.26 -1.52 6.19
CA TYR A 159 0.95 -2.77 5.90
C TYR A 159 1.60 -3.38 7.14
N ILE A 160 2.28 -2.57 7.96
CA ILE A 160 2.84 -3.03 9.24
C ILE A 160 1.74 -3.57 10.16
N HIS A 161 0.58 -2.91 10.23
CA HIS A 161 -0.55 -3.42 11.01
C HIS A 161 -1.07 -4.76 10.48
N LEU A 162 -1.26 -4.90 9.16
CA LEU A 162 -1.67 -6.18 8.57
C LEU A 162 -0.65 -7.29 8.83
N LEU A 163 0.64 -6.98 8.81
CA LEU A 163 1.70 -7.93 9.10
C LEU A 163 1.65 -8.39 10.56
N ILE A 164 1.43 -7.47 11.51
CA ILE A 164 1.19 -7.81 12.92
C ILE A 164 -0.03 -8.70 13.05
N VAL A 165 -1.15 -8.36 12.42
CA VAL A 165 -2.38 -9.17 12.42
C VAL A 165 -2.12 -10.58 11.88
N PHE A 166 -1.36 -10.70 10.79
CA PHE A 166 -1.00 -11.99 10.20
C PHE A 166 -0.14 -12.83 11.14
N ILE A 167 0.89 -12.24 11.77
CA ILE A 167 1.72 -12.92 12.77
C ILE A 167 0.85 -13.43 13.92
N LEU A 168 -0.05 -12.58 14.41
CA LEU A 168 -0.95 -12.93 15.51
C LEU A 168 -1.86 -14.10 15.10
N TYR A 169 -2.42 -14.07 13.89
CA TYR A 169 -3.22 -15.17 13.36
C TYR A 169 -2.43 -16.49 13.26
N SER A 170 -1.21 -16.45 12.70
CA SER A 170 -0.33 -17.63 12.61
C SER A 170 0.05 -18.18 14.00
N PHE A 171 0.24 -17.30 14.98
CA PHE A 171 0.45 -17.71 16.38
C PHE A 171 -0.79 -18.44 16.92
N SER A 172 -1.99 -17.88 16.75
CA SER A 172 -3.24 -18.52 17.15
C SER A 172 -3.45 -19.91 16.53
N SER A 173 -2.95 -20.17 15.32
CA SER A 173 -3.13 -21.46 14.66
C SER A 173 -2.11 -22.52 15.10
N LEU A 174 -0.91 -22.11 15.52
CA LEU A 174 0.16 -23.02 15.91
C LEU A 174 0.04 -23.54 17.35
N PHE A 175 -0.65 -22.80 18.23
CA PHE A 175 -0.77 -23.15 19.65
C PHE A 175 -2.18 -23.66 19.95
N THR A 176 -2.36 -24.97 19.84
CA THR A 176 -3.65 -25.67 19.98
C THR A 176 -4.16 -25.79 21.40
N ASP A 177 -3.33 -25.54 22.42
CA ASP A 177 -3.66 -25.72 23.85
C ASP A 177 -3.96 -24.41 24.59
N ILE A 178 -4.09 -23.29 23.88
CA ILE A 178 -4.41 -22.00 24.51
C ILE A 178 -5.84 -22.06 25.06
N PRO A 179 -6.10 -21.64 26.32
CA PRO A 179 -7.45 -21.49 26.85
C PRO A 179 -8.36 -20.65 25.94
N ASN A 180 -9.61 -21.05 25.78
CA ASN A 180 -10.55 -20.37 24.87
C ASN A 180 -10.77 -18.89 25.22
N THR A 181 -10.70 -18.53 26.50
CA THR A 181 -10.74 -17.14 26.98
C THR A 181 -9.57 -16.31 26.46
N ILE A 182 -8.37 -16.87 26.48
CA ILE A 182 -7.16 -16.20 25.95
C ILE A 182 -7.27 -16.06 24.43
N ARG A 183 -7.74 -17.10 23.72
CA ARG A 183 -8.00 -17.00 22.27
C ARG A 183 -9.03 -15.90 21.97
N TYR A 184 -10.11 -15.82 22.74
CA TYR A 184 -11.14 -14.80 22.56
C TYR A 184 -10.59 -13.38 22.72
N VAL A 185 -9.88 -13.11 23.82
CA VAL A 185 -9.25 -11.79 24.08
C VAL A 185 -8.28 -11.44 22.95
N PHE A 186 -7.54 -12.42 22.46
CA PHE A 186 -6.61 -12.26 21.36
C PHE A 186 -7.31 -11.91 20.04
N TRP A 187 -8.39 -12.62 19.68
CA TRP A 187 -9.18 -12.29 18.50
C TRP A 187 -9.82 -10.89 18.60
N MET A 188 -10.24 -10.49 19.80
CA MET A 188 -10.72 -9.14 20.07
C MET A 188 -9.63 -8.08 19.88
N SER A 189 -8.34 -8.37 20.04
CA SER A 189 -7.30 -7.35 19.84
C SER A 189 -7.20 -6.85 18.40
N LEU A 190 -7.74 -7.58 17.41
CA LEU A 190 -7.73 -7.19 16.00
C LEU A 190 -8.57 -5.91 15.73
N PRO A 191 -9.87 -5.86 16.05
CA PRO A 191 -10.64 -4.63 15.89
C PRO A 191 -10.10 -3.48 16.75
N PHE A 192 -9.58 -3.74 17.96
CA PHE A 192 -8.93 -2.71 18.78
C PHE A 192 -7.63 -2.18 18.16
N GLY A 193 -6.80 -3.05 17.59
CA GLY A 193 -5.56 -2.66 16.90
C GLY A 193 -5.83 -1.79 15.68
N LEU A 194 -6.84 -2.16 14.87
CA LEU A 194 -7.28 -1.35 13.73
C LEU A 194 -7.83 0.02 14.17
N ALA A 195 -8.66 0.06 15.20
CA ALA A 195 -9.18 1.31 15.75
C ALA A 195 -8.05 2.19 16.32
N SER A 196 -7.10 1.58 17.03
CA SER A 196 -5.93 2.27 17.57
C SER A 196 -5.04 2.86 16.47
N TRP A 197 -4.82 2.10 15.39
CA TRP A 197 -4.10 2.60 14.23
C TRP A 197 -4.77 3.84 13.61
N VAL A 198 -6.11 3.85 13.50
CA VAL A 198 -6.83 5.01 12.99
C VAL A 198 -6.61 6.23 13.88
N TYR A 199 -6.90 6.11 15.18
CA TYR A 199 -7.07 7.28 16.06
C TYR A 199 -5.81 7.66 16.85
N PHE A 200 -4.98 6.70 17.26
CA PHE A 200 -3.85 6.95 18.16
C PHE A 200 -2.50 7.02 17.44
N SER A 201 -2.35 6.42 16.27
CA SER A 201 -1.07 6.51 15.54
C SER A 201 -0.87 7.83 14.78
N THR A 202 -1.86 8.74 14.80
CA THR A 202 -1.72 10.13 14.37
C THR A 202 -2.83 10.99 14.95
N PHE A 203 -2.53 12.23 15.37
CA PHE A 203 -3.53 13.22 15.79
C PHE A 203 -4.01 14.13 14.65
N ASN A 204 -3.45 13.97 13.44
CA ASN A 204 -3.86 14.75 12.29
C ASN A 204 -5.23 14.26 11.76
N SER A 205 -6.25 15.12 11.81
CA SER A 205 -7.61 14.78 11.39
C SER A 205 -7.69 14.26 9.96
N ALA A 206 -6.96 14.87 9.02
CA ALA A 206 -6.95 14.45 7.62
C ALA A 206 -6.40 13.03 7.45
N LYS A 207 -5.37 12.66 8.22
CA LYS A 207 -4.80 11.31 8.22
C LYS A 207 -5.76 10.30 8.83
N GLN A 208 -6.40 10.65 9.95
CA GLN A 208 -7.41 9.79 10.58
C GLN A 208 -8.59 9.53 9.62
N ASP A 209 -9.10 10.57 8.95
CA ASP A 209 -10.23 10.44 8.03
C ASP A 209 -9.89 9.56 6.82
N VAL A 210 -8.70 9.73 6.22
CA VAL A 210 -8.25 8.87 5.12
C VAL A 210 -8.07 7.41 5.56
N ARG A 211 -7.51 7.17 6.76
CA ARG A 211 -7.37 5.81 7.31
C ARG A 211 -8.73 5.16 7.56
N ARG A 212 -9.72 5.92 8.02
CA ARG A 212 -11.10 5.42 8.15
C ARG A 212 -11.69 5.05 6.80
N ILE A 213 -11.51 5.89 5.78
CA ILE A 213 -11.93 5.57 4.40
C ILE A 213 -11.30 4.24 3.95
N MET A 214 -9.99 4.06 4.17
CA MET A 214 -9.31 2.80 3.83
C MET A 214 -9.95 1.60 4.52
N ILE A 215 -10.21 1.67 5.83
CA ILE A 215 -10.84 0.55 6.55
C ILE A 215 -12.27 0.32 6.08
N TYR A 216 -13.07 1.36 5.84
CA TYR A 216 -14.43 1.19 5.35
C TYR A 216 -14.50 0.56 3.96
N ILE A 217 -13.53 0.83 3.08
CA ILE A 217 -13.42 0.12 1.80
C ILE A 217 -13.19 -1.38 2.04
N ILE A 218 -12.33 -1.75 2.99
CA ILE A 218 -12.07 -3.15 3.34
C ILE A 218 -13.30 -3.81 3.96
N LEU A 219 -13.96 -3.12 4.89
CA LEU A 219 -15.21 -3.60 5.49
C LEU A 219 -16.28 -3.83 4.43
N LEU A 220 -16.39 -2.93 3.43
CA LEU A 220 -17.32 -3.10 2.32
C LEU A 220 -17.00 -4.38 1.52
N ILE A 221 -15.71 -4.62 1.20
CA ILE A 221 -15.29 -5.84 0.51
C ILE A 221 -15.62 -7.09 1.34
N ILE A 222 -15.33 -7.07 2.63
CA ILE A 222 -15.65 -8.19 3.54
C ILE A 222 -17.16 -8.42 3.62
N THR A 223 -17.97 -7.37 3.71
CA THR A 223 -19.44 -7.46 3.73
C THR A 223 -19.96 -8.09 2.44
N ILE A 224 -19.52 -7.62 1.28
CA ILE A 224 -19.95 -8.18 -0.02
C ILE A 224 -19.58 -9.67 -0.10
N ASN A 225 -18.35 -10.02 0.30
CA ASN A 225 -17.90 -11.40 0.29
C ASN A 225 -18.72 -12.27 1.25
N LYS A 226 -18.96 -11.80 2.48
CA LYS A 226 -19.75 -12.51 3.48
C LYS A 226 -21.21 -12.69 3.03
N SER A 227 -21.82 -11.67 2.42
CA SER A 227 -23.16 -11.79 1.84
C SER A 227 -23.23 -12.83 0.72
N TYR A 228 -22.18 -12.95 -0.10
CA TYR A 228 -22.11 -13.99 -1.14
C TYR A 228 -21.93 -15.39 -0.55
N GLU A 229 -21.10 -15.55 0.48
CA GLU A 229 -20.94 -16.81 1.21
C GLU A 229 -22.26 -17.26 1.86
N ASP A 230 -22.98 -16.34 2.51
CA ASP A 230 -24.29 -16.62 3.11
C ASP A 230 -25.33 -17.04 2.06
N PHE A 231 -25.29 -16.42 0.88
CA PHE A 231 -26.12 -16.82 -0.26
C PHE A 231 -25.80 -18.25 -0.73
N LYS A 232 -24.51 -18.63 -0.83
CA LYS A 232 -24.11 -20.01 -1.18
C LYS A 232 -24.60 -21.03 -0.15
N ILE A 233 -24.48 -20.71 1.14
CA ILE A 233 -24.98 -21.55 2.24
C ILE A 233 -26.50 -21.72 2.13
N LEU A 234 -27.24 -20.64 1.86
CA LEU A 234 -28.69 -20.67 1.69
C LEU A 234 -29.13 -21.55 0.51
N LEU A 235 -28.33 -21.60 -0.56
CA LEU A 235 -28.54 -22.49 -1.70
C LEU A 235 -28.02 -23.93 -1.48
N ASN A 236 -27.50 -24.25 -0.29
CA ASN A 236 -26.84 -25.52 0.02
C ASN A 236 -25.68 -25.87 -0.95
N LEU A 237 -25.01 -24.86 -1.52
CA LEU A 237 -23.88 -25.06 -2.43
C LEU A 237 -22.58 -25.35 -1.65
N GLU A 238 -22.45 -24.80 -0.45
CA GLU A 238 -21.28 -24.96 0.43
C GLU A 238 -21.69 -25.02 1.91
N GLY A 239 -20.85 -25.66 2.72
CA GLY A 239 -21.05 -25.75 4.18
C GLY A 239 -20.57 -24.51 4.93
N GLN A 240 -21.17 -24.24 6.10
CA GLN A 240 -20.85 -23.06 6.90
C GLN A 240 -19.43 -23.10 7.49
N ASN A 241 -18.64 -22.05 7.25
CA ASN A 241 -17.33 -21.86 7.88
C ASN A 241 -17.42 -20.96 9.12
N LYS A 242 -17.63 -21.58 10.29
CA LYS A 242 -17.81 -20.89 11.58
C LYS A 242 -16.66 -19.94 11.94
N SER A 243 -15.43 -20.25 11.55
CA SER A 243 -14.26 -19.42 11.85
C SER A 243 -14.27 -18.12 11.04
N ILE A 244 -14.57 -18.21 9.74
CA ILE A 244 -14.70 -17.04 8.86
C ILE A 244 -15.90 -16.18 9.28
N ASP A 245 -16.99 -16.81 9.69
CA ASP A 245 -18.19 -16.12 10.18
C ASP A 245 -17.89 -15.31 11.44
N TYR A 246 -17.19 -15.92 12.40
CA TYR A 246 -16.80 -15.25 13.63
C TYR A 246 -15.80 -14.11 13.39
N PHE A 247 -14.82 -14.32 12.51
CA PHE A 247 -13.88 -13.27 12.10
C PHE A 247 -14.60 -12.10 11.42
N SER A 248 -15.50 -12.40 10.48
CA SER A 248 -16.31 -11.39 9.80
C SER A 248 -17.16 -10.61 10.80
N PHE A 249 -17.79 -11.30 11.77
CA PHE A 249 -18.53 -10.64 12.84
C PHE A 249 -17.64 -9.71 13.68
N LEU A 250 -16.45 -10.14 14.09
CA LEU A 250 -15.53 -9.31 14.87
C LEU A 250 -15.11 -8.04 14.10
N ILE A 251 -14.68 -8.20 12.85
CA ILE A 251 -14.18 -7.09 12.05
C ILE A 251 -15.31 -6.18 11.57
N LEU A 252 -16.51 -6.69 11.29
CA LEU A 252 -17.63 -5.84 10.87
C LEU A 252 -18.31 -5.17 12.06
N THR A 253 -18.66 -5.93 13.10
CA THR A 253 -19.49 -5.44 14.21
C THR A 253 -18.67 -4.74 15.28
N VAL A 254 -17.64 -5.42 15.81
CA VAL A 254 -16.88 -4.90 16.95
C VAL A 254 -16.04 -3.69 16.55
N PHE A 255 -15.35 -3.76 15.42
CA PHE A 255 -14.61 -2.60 14.91
C PHE A 255 -15.54 -1.41 14.65
N THR A 256 -16.69 -1.60 14.01
CA THR A 256 -17.61 -0.49 13.73
C THR A 256 -18.14 0.16 15.00
N ALA A 257 -18.43 -0.64 16.04
CA ALA A 257 -18.81 -0.11 17.35
C ALA A 257 -17.66 0.70 17.98
N LEU A 258 -16.43 0.18 17.97
CA LEU A 258 -15.25 0.89 18.48
C LEU A 258 -14.96 2.17 17.72
N ASP A 259 -15.03 2.14 16.39
CA ASP A 259 -14.83 3.33 15.56
C ASP A 259 -15.88 4.41 15.85
N ARG A 260 -17.16 4.02 15.98
CA ARG A 260 -18.23 4.97 16.35
C ARG A 260 -18.01 5.58 17.72
N LEU A 261 -17.59 4.78 18.70
CA LEU A 261 -17.27 5.25 20.04
C LEU A 261 -16.12 6.27 20.00
N LEU A 262 -14.98 5.90 19.40
CA LEU A 262 -13.81 6.77 19.31
C LEU A 262 -14.09 8.04 18.50
N LYS A 263 -14.87 7.94 17.43
CA LYS A 263 -15.33 9.11 16.67
C LYS A 263 -16.16 10.04 17.55
N SER A 264 -17.13 9.50 18.29
CA SER A 264 -18.01 10.30 19.15
C SER A 264 -17.21 11.04 20.21
N VAL A 265 -16.25 10.37 20.86
CA VAL A 265 -15.33 10.99 21.83
C VAL A 265 -14.49 12.10 21.18
N LYS A 266 -13.95 11.85 19.98
CA LYS A 266 -13.17 12.85 19.25
C LYS A 266 -14.00 14.08 18.86
N ASP A 267 -15.22 13.86 18.38
CA ASP A 267 -16.11 14.93 17.94
C ASP A 267 -16.60 15.75 19.14
N ASP A 268 -16.91 15.10 20.27
CA ASP A 268 -17.22 15.76 21.55
C ASP A 268 -16.03 16.61 22.05
N TYR A 269 -14.82 16.05 22.05
CA TYR A 269 -13.61 16.78 22.43
C TYR A 269 -13.36 18.03 21.57
N LYS A 270 -13.59 17.94 20.26
CA LYS A 270 -13.49 19.10 19.35
C LYS A 270 -14.53 20.16 19.69
N ASN A 271 -15.77 19.75 19.96
CA ASN A 271 -16.85 20.67 20.32
C ASN A 271 -16.57 21.36 21.67
N PHE A 272 -15.97 20.66 22.62
CA PHE A 272 -15.53 21.22 23.90
C PHE A 272 -14.43 22.27 23.72
N LYS A 273 -13.42 22.00 22.87
CA LYS A 273 -12.30 22.92 22.62
C LYS A 273 -12.66 24.13 21.77
N ASP A 274 -13.72 24.08 20.98
CA ASP A 274 -14.08 25.11 20.00
C ASP A 274 -15.53 25.60 20.19
N PRO A 275 -15.83 26.31 21.31
CA PRO A 275 -17.20 26.68 21.70
C PRO A 275 -17.89 27.64 20.72
N LYS A 276 -17.16 28.26 19.78
CA LYS A 276 -17.77 29.12 18.74
C LYS A 276 -18.62 28.34 17.72
N LYS A 277 -18.49 27.01 17.63
CA LYS A 277 -19.38 26.16 16.82
C LYS A 277 -20.60 25.65 17.58
N SER A 278 -20.54 25.49 18.90
CA SER A 278 -21.69 25.03 19.70
C SER A 278 -22.80 26.09 19.81
N CYS A 279 -22.46 27.38 19.77
CA CYS A 279 -23.45 28.47 19.77
C CYS A 279 -24.27 28.62 18.47
N LYS A 280 -23.94 27.93 17.37
CA LYS A 280 -24.73 27.99 16.13
C LYS A 280 -25.84 26.94 16.05
N CYS A 281 -25.84 25.90 16.90
CA CYS A 281 -26.90 24.90 16.93
C CYS A 281 -28.08 25.27 17.84
N ASN A 282 -27.91 26.23 18.76
CA ASN A 282 -28.97 26.66 19.68
C ASN A 282 -29.77 27.89 19.20
N LYS A 283 -29.69 28.24 17.91
CA LYS A 283 -30.56 29.26 17.29
C LYS A 283 -31.51 28.61 16.29
N ALA A 284 -32.36 27.74 16.80
CA ALA A 284 -33.60 27.31 16.13
C ALA A 284 -34.61 26.96 17.23
N THR A 285 -35.23 28.00 17.77
CA THR A 285 -36.52 27.96 18.48
C THR A 285 -37.44 28.89 17.72
#